data_AF-A0A838U4H5-F1
#
_entry.id   AF-A0A838U4H5-F1
#
_cell.length_a   1.000
_cell.length_b   1.000
_cell.length_c   1.000
_cell.angle_alpha   90.00
_cell.angle_beta   90.00
_cell.angle_gamma   90.00
#
_symmetry.space_group_name_H-M   'P 1'
#
loop_
_entity.id
_entity.type
_entity.pdbx_description
1 polymer ?
#
loop_
_entity_poly.entity_id
_entity_poly.type
_entity_poly.pdbx_seq_one_letter_code
_entity_poly.pdbx_strand_id
1 'polypeptide(L)' 'MDLDIDWNVTIKKEARGIDDDDLGEIQGITETNIITKVGRVDKETYSIPKRLADKFDGHKVWFRITKEEAKSQYKIDE' A
#
# COMPACT_ATOMS: atom_id res chain seq x y z
N MET A 1 18.33 -4.00 5.51
CA MET A 1 17.56 -5.25 5.72
C MET A 1 16.35 -5.12 4.81
N ASP A 2 16.41 -5.75 3.66
CA ASP A 2 15.27 -5.87 2.77
C ASP A 2 14.28 -6.84 3.43
N LEU A 3 13.04 -6.38 3.58
CA LEU A 3 11.94 -7.24 3.99
C LEU A 3 11.68 -8.23 2.86
N ASP A 4 11.95 -9.51 3.10
CA ASP A 4 11.63 -10.59 2.17
C ASP A 4 10.13 -10.90 2.27
N ILE A 5 9.33 -10.05 1.62
CA ILE A 5 7.88 -10.24 1.49
C ILE A 5 7.61 -10.82 0.11
N ASP A 6 6.94 -11.97 0.04
CA ASP A 6 6.35 -12.44 -1.20
C ASP A 6 5.16 -11.55 -1.58
N TRP A 7 5.43 -10.52 -2.38
CA TRP A 7 4.46 -9.51 -2.76
C TRP A 7 3.21 -10.08 -3.44
N ASN A 8 3.29 -11.25 -4.09
CA ASN A 8 2.12 -11.87 -4.71
C ASN A 8 1.07 -12.29 -3.68
N VAL A 9 1.48 -12.78 -2.50
CA VAL A 9 0.52 -13.16 -1.44
C VAL A 9 -0.13 -11.96 -0.76
N THR A 10 0.35 -10.75 -1.06
CA THR A 10 -0.19 -9.49 -0.53
C THR A 10 -1.37 -8.97 -1.35
N ILE A 11 -1.65 -9.53 -2.53
CA ILE A 11 -2.83 -9.15 -3.32
C ILE A 11 -4.10 -9.47 -2.51
N LYS A 12 -5.06 -8.53 -2.49
CA LYS A 12 -6.28 -8.51 -1.65
C LYS A 12 -6.02 -8.38 -0.14
N LYS A 13 -4.80 -8.11 0.28
CA LYS A 13 -4.46 -7.77 1.67
C LYS A 13 -4.60 -6.27 1.89
N GLU A 14 -4.66 -5.86 3.15
CA GLU A 14 -4.79 -4.45 3.51
C GLU A 14 -3.42 -3.77 3.52
N ALA A 15 -3.35 -2.57 2.98
CA ALA A 15 -2.20 -1.68 3.10
C ALA A 15 -2.49 -0.65 4.20
N ARG A 16 -1.55 -0.51 5.13
CA ARG A 16 -1.62 0.40 6.28
C ARG A 16 -0.45 1.37 6.27
N GLY A 17 -0.70 2.61 6.68
CA GLY A 17 0.33 3.61 6.87
C GLY A 17 0.84 3.64 8.31
N ILE A 18 1.52 4.73 8.65
CA ILE A 18 1.87 5.10 10.03
C ILE A 18 0.57 5.25 10.84
N ASP A 19 0.60 4.85 12.12
CA ASP A 19 -0.57 4.90 13.02
C ASP A 19 -1.81 4.12 12.51
N ASP A 20 -1.59 3.05 11.73
CA ASP A 20 -2.63 2.19 11.12
C ASP A 20 -3.53 2.92 10.09
N ASP A 21 -3.02 4.01 9.51
CA ASP A 21 -3.69 4.77 8.46
C ASP A 21 -4.20 3.87 7.33
N ASP A 22 -5.46 4.04 6.93
CA ASP A 22 -6.07 3.23 5.88
C ASP A 22 -5.60 3.68 4.48
N LEU A 23 -4.74 2.85 3.85
CA LEU A 23 -4.25 3.03 2.48
C LEU A 23 -4.99 2.13 1.47
N GLY A 24 -5.97 1.36 1.95
CA GLY A 24 -6.87 0.54 1.13
C GLY A 24 -6.41 -0.89 0.92
N GLU A 25 -7.02 -1.56 -0.06
CA GLU A 25 -6.71 -2.96 -0.42
C GLU A 25 -5.70 -3.00 -1.57
N ILE A 26 -4.70 -3.87 -1.46
CA ILE A 26 -3.72 -4.13 -2.52
C ILE A 26 -4.42 -4.81 -3.70
N GLN A 27 -4.53 -4.10 -4.82
CA GLN A 27 -5.14 -4.59 -6.06
C GLN A 27 -4.13 -5.24 -7.00
N GLY A 28 -2.85 -4.86 -6.90
CA GLY A 28 -1.82 -5.36 -7.79
C GLY A 28 -0.42 -4.97 -7.36
N ILE A 29 0.56 -5.50 -8.07
CA ILE A 29 1.98 -5.27 -7.80
C ILE A 29 2.71 -4.99 -9.11
N THR A 30 3.68 -4.10 -9.06
CA THR A 30 4.65 -3.87 -10.14
C THR A 30 6.03 -4.33 -9.69
N GLU A 31 7.07 -4.07 -10.47
CA GLU A 31 8.44 -4.41 -10.08
C GLU A 31 8.83 -3.73 -8.75
N THR A 32 8.57 -2.44 -8.62
CA THR A 32 9.03 -1.61 -7.49
C THR A 32 7.93 -1.12 -6.56
N ASN A 33 6.66 -1.19 -6.97
CA ASN A 33 5.53 -0.62 -6.24
C ASN A 33 4.42 -1.65 -6.04
N ILE A 34 3.50 -1.33 -5.14
CA ILE A 34 2.19 -1.95 -5.04
C ILE A 34 1.11 -0.94 -5.45
N ILE A 35 -0.01 -1.45 -5.96
CA ILE A 35 -1.17 -0.65 -6.31
C ILE A 35 -2.26 -0.91 -5.27
N THR A 36 -2.72 0.13 -4.60
CA THR A 36 -3.81 0.03 -3.62
C THR A 36 -5.02 0.83 -4.05
N LYS A 37 -6.21 0.43 -3.59
CA LYS A 37 -7.46 1.16 -3.84
C LYS A 37 -8.21 1.35 -2.53
N VAL A 38 -8.54 2.60 -2.20
CA VAL A 38 -9.26 2.99 -0.99
C VAL A 38 -10.57 3.67 -1.34
N GLY A 39 -11.59 3.51 -0.49
CA GLY A 39 -12.91 4.11 -0.69
C GLY A 39 -13.85 3.27 -1.56
N ARG A 40 -15.16 3.47 -1.37
CA ARG A 40 -16.22 2.73 -2.09
C ARG A 40 -16.89 3.54 -3.21
N VAL A 41 -17.00 4.86 -3.02
CA VAL A 41 -17.71 5.79 -3.94
C VAL A 41 -16.70 6.55 -4.77
N ASP A 42 -15.86 7.36 -4.13
CA ASP A 42 -14.68 7.99 -4.72
C ASP A 42 -13.46 7.11 -4.45
N LYS A 43 -13.17 6.22 -5.40
CA LYS A 43 -12.04 5.29 -5.26
C LYS A 43 -10.74 6.05 -5.52
N GLU A 44 -9.90 6.20 -4.50
CA GLU A 44 -8.55 6.70 -4.68
C GLU A 44 -7.60 5.52 -4.89
N THR A 45 -6.74 5.62 -5.90
CA THR A 45 -5.73 4.60 -6.21
C THR A 45 -4.35 5.16 -5.88
N TYR A 46 -3.53 4.38 -5.18
CA TYR A 46 -2.15 4.74 -4.85
C TYR A 46 -1.15 3.76 -5.46
N SER A 47 0.00 4.27 -5.90
CA SER A 47 1.17 3.49 -6.32
C SER A 47 2.29 3.62 -5.28
N ILE A 48 2.30 2.76 -4.27
CA ILE A 48 3.18 2.88 -3.11
C ILE A 48 4.47 2.08 -3.33
N PRO A 49 5.66 2.69 -3.18
CA PRO A 49 6.94 2.00 -3.27
C PRO A 49 7.10 0.88 -2.23
N LYS A 50 7.50 -0.32 -2.68
CA LYS A 50 7.78 -1.48 -1.82
C LYS A 50 8.87 -1.20 -0.77
N ARG A 51 9.82 -0.32 -1.08
CA ARG A 51 10.90 0.12 -0.17
C ARG A 51 10.40 0.78 1.12
N LEU A 52 9.14 1.25 1.13
CA LEU A 52 8.53 1.88 2.31
C LEU A 52 7.90 0.83 3.24
N ALA A 53 7.85 -0.45 2.84
CA ALA A 53 7.33 -1.51 3.67
C ALA A 53 8.12 -1.58 4.99
N ASP A 54 7.38 -1.73 6.08
CA ASP A 54 7.91 -1.85 7.44
C ASP A 54 7.66 -3.24 8.03
N LYS A 55 6.46 -3.77 7.81
CA LYS A 55 6.00 -5.01 8.43
C LYS A 55 4.94 -5.68 7.57
N PHE A 56 4.92 -7.01 7.60
CA PHE A 56 3.83 -7.84 7.09
C PHE A 56 3.49 -8.93 8.11
N ASP A 57 2.21 -9.11 8.43
CA ASP A 57 1.74 -10.12 9.40
C ASP A 57 0.97 -11.28 8.75
N GLY A 58 0.89 -11.32 7.42
CA GLY A 58 0.07 -12.28 6.66
C GLY A 58 -1.30 -11.74 6.23
N HIS A 59 -1.78 -10.66 6.85
CA HIS A 59 -3.07 -10.02 6.58
C HIS A 59 -2.96 -8.56 6.16
N LYS A 60 -2.02 -7.82 6.75
CA LYS A 60 -1.80 -6.40 6.53
C LYS A 60 -0.33 -6.13 6.26
N VAL A 61 -0.06 -5.21 5.33
CA VAL A 61 1.28 -4.67 5.07
C VAL A 61 1.31 -3.24 5.58
N TRP A 62 2.24 -2.93 6.50
CA TRP A 62 2.46 -1.57 6.99
C TRP A 62 3.56 -0.88 6.19
N PHE A 63 3.34 0.37 5.85
CA PHE A 63 4.26 1.24 5.13
C PHE A 63 4.62 2.44 6.00
N ARG A 64 5.87 2.88 5.91
CA ARG A 64 6.41 4.06 6.59
C ARG A 64 6.00 5.36 5.89
N ILE A 65 4.71 5.54 5.66
CA ILE A 65 4.11 6.76 5.09
C ILE A 65 2.79 7.07 5.77
N THR A 66 2.47 8.34 5.87
CA THR A 66 1.14 8.80 6.29
C THR A 66 0.15 8.75 5.14
N LYS A 67 -1.16 8.78 5.44
CA LYS A 67 -2.20 8.90 4.43
C LYS A 67 -2.11 10.20 3.61
N GLU A 68 -1.68 11.30 4.24
CA GLU A 68 -1.51 12.57 3.56
C GLU A 68 -0.38 12.52 2.53
N GLU A 69 0.77 11.93 2.89
CA GLU A 69 1.87 11.69 1.97
C GLU A 69 1.47 10.76 0.83
N ALA A 70 0.73 9.68 1.13
CA ALA A 70 0.20 8.77 0.11
C ALA A 70 -0.65 9.52 -0.90
N LYS A 71 -1.54 10.40 -0.44
CA LYS A 71 -2.41 11.20 -1.30
C LYS A 71 -1.66 12.25 -2.10
N SER A 72 -0.66 12.90 -1.51
CA SER A 72 0.08 13.98 -2.16
C SER A 72 1.15 13.49 -3.14
N GLN A 73 1.76 12.32 -2.91
CA GLN A 73 2.94 11.88 -3.66
C GLN A 73 2.70 10.60 -4.48
N TYR A 74 1.76 9.75 -4.05
CA TYR A 74 1.59 8.41 -4.63
C TYR A 74 0.21 8.17 -5.22
N LYS A 75 -0.70 9.16 -5.13
CA LYS A 75 -1.99 9.09 -5.83
C LYS A 75 -1.76 9.08 -7.33
N ILE A 76 -2.44 8.14 -8.00
CA ILE A 76 -2.50 8.08 -9.45
C ILE A 76 -3.94 8.33 -9.87
N ASP A 77 -4.11 9.18 -10.87
CA ASP A 77 -5.39 9.34 -11.57
C ASP A 77 -5.54 8.16 -12.54
N GLU A 78 -6.68 7.46 -12.46
CA GLU A 78 -7.05 6.33 -13.34
C GLU A 78 -7.52 6.84 -14.72
#